data_AF-A0A8S3WA23-F1
#
_entry.id   AF-A0A8S3WA23-F1
#
_cell.length_a   1.000
_cell.length_b   1.000
_cell.length_c   1.000
_cell.angle_alpha   90.00
_cell.angle_beta   90.00
_cell.angle_gamma   90.00
#
_symmetry.space_group_name_H-M   'P 1'
#
loop_
_entity.id
_entity.type
_entity.pdbx_description
1 polymer ?
#
loop_
_entity_poly.entity_id
_entity_poly.type
_entity_poly.pdbx_seq_one_letter_code
_entity_poly.pdbx_strand_id
1 'polypeptide(L)'
;MFMCYRCNSEARDGVQCTMCLNRFDFPCAGITEAGYRKLGDRKATWKCNTCKTGTASPNLSSEKTVQGRVPSYGDLENIRLELSKITKQISSLPQLIASVKTIQADISDLKDMKSEMLDVKNSLNHVHTSTY
;
A
#
# COMPACT_ATOMS: atom_id res chain seq x y z
N MET A 1 13.47 -15.31 -4.83
CA MET A 1 12.48 -16.30 -4.37
C MET A 1 11.10 -15.83 -4.84
N PHE A 2 10.24 -16.73 -5.30
CA PHE A 2 8.89 -16.41 -5.79
C PHE A 2 7.91 -17.55 -5.48
N MET A 3 6.61 -17.27 -5.46
CA MET A 3 5.58 -18.29 -5.28
C MET A 3 5.19 -18.91 -6.63
N CYS A 4 5.28 -20.23 -6.75
CA CYS A 4 4.84 -20.92 -7.96
C CYS A 4 3.32 -20.83 -8.11
N TYR A 5 2.86 -20.36 -9.28
CA TYR A 5 1.43 -20.19 -9.58
C TYR A 5 0.61 -21.50 -9.52
N ARG A 6 1.24 -22.66 -9.76
CA ARG A 6 0.54 -23.96 -9.85
C ARG A 6 0.43 -24.68 -8.51
N CYS A 7 1.54 -24.80 -7.78
CA CYS A 7 1.60 -25.55 -6.52
C CYS A 7 1.57 -24.66 -5.27
N ASN A 8 1.57 -23.33 -5.43
CA ASN A 8 1.61 -22.35 -4.35
C ASN A 8 2.74 -22.60 -3.33
N SER A 9 3.86 -23.17 -3.80
CA SER A 9 5.06 -23.39 -3.00
C SER A 9 6.13 -22.37 -3.38
N GLU A 10 6.96 -22.04 -2.39
CA GLU A 10 8.05 -21.09 -2.58
C GLU A 10 9.20 -21.73 -3.38
N ALA A 11 9.62 -21.06 -4.45
CA ALA A 11 10.66 -21.54 -5.35
C ALA A 11 11.79 -20.50 -5.49
N ARG A 12 13.02 -21.01 -5.59
CA ARG A 12 14.20 -20.17 -5.82
C ARG A 12 14.34 -19.77 -7.29
N ASP A 13 14.02 -20.69 -8.20
CA ASP A 13 14.17 -20.52 -9.63
C ASP A 13 13.04 -21.22 -10.40
N GLY A 14 12.87 -20.86 -11.68
CA GLY A 14 11.83 -21.39 -12.54
C GLY A 14 11.67 -20.59 -13.82
N VAL A 15 10.44 -20.55 -14.33
CA VAL A 15 10.13 -19.98 -15.64
C VAL A 15 8.91 -19.06 -15.58
N GLN A 16 8.88 -18.05 -16.45
CA GLN A 16 7.74 -17.15 -16.59
C GLN A 16 7.06 -17.37 -17.94
N CYS A 17 5.74 -17.56 -17.93
CA CYS A 17 4.95 -17.69 -19.15
C CYS A 17 4.84 -16.34 -19.85
N THR A 18 5.14 -16.27 -21.15
CA THR A 18 5.07 -15.01 -21.91
C THR A 18 3.65 -14.57 -22.25
N MET A 19 2.67 -15.46 -22.10
CA MET A 19 1.25 -15.15 -22.35
C MET A 19 0.51 -14.67 -21.11
N CYS A 20 0.57 -15.43 -20.00
CA CYS A 20 -0.16 -15.09 -18.77
C CYS A 20 0.69 -14.43 -17.69
N LEU A 21 1.99 -14.23 -17.96
CA LEU A 21 2.98 -13.61 -17.06
C LEU A 21 3.17 -14.29 -15.70
N ASN A 22 2.49 -15.41 -15.45
CA ASN A 22 2.65 -16.20 -14.23
C ASN A 22 4.00 -16.93 -14.18
N ARG A 23 4.55 -17.07 -12.97
CA ARG A 23 5.81 -17.78 -12.69
C ARG A 23 5.54 -19.18 -12.17
N PHE A 24 6.34 -20.13 -12.64
CA PHE A 24 6.21 -21.54 -12.32
C PHE A 24 7.58 -22.08 -11.91
N ASP A 25 7.63 -22.93 -10.88
CA ASP A 25 8.82 -23.76 -10.68
C ASP A 25 9.00 -24.72 -11.88
N PHE A 26 10.20 -25.27 -12.03
CA PHE A 26 10.53 -26.17 -13.13
C PHE A 26 9.58 -27.40 -13.21
N PRO A 27 9.29 -28.11 -12.09
CA PRO A 27 8.36 -29.23 -12.12
C PRO A 27 6.94 -28.85 -12.58
N CYS A 28 6.37 -27.77 -12.03
CA CYS A 28 5.02 -27.35 -12.38
C CYS A 28 4.91 -26.81 -13.81
N ALA A 29 5.99 -26.22 -14.33
CA ALA A 29 6.10 -25.80 -15.71
C ALA A 29 6.25 -26.96 -16.70
N GLY A 30 6.56 -28.17 -16.22
CA GLY A 30 6.82 -29.33 -17.06
C GLY A 30 8.12 -29.20 -17.87
N ILE A 31 9.12 -28.50 -17.34
CA ILE A 31 10.43 -28.33 -17.99
C ILE A 31 11.54 -28.43 -16.95
N THR A 32 12.61 -29.15 -17.25
CA THR A 32 13.78 -29.20 -16.35
C THR A 32 14.58 -27.91 -16.40
N GLU A 33 15.29 -27.57 -15.33
CA GLU A 33 16.17 -26.40 -15.30
C GLU A 33 17.20 -26.43 -16.43
N ALA A 34 17.88 -27.56 -16.61
CA ALA A 34 18.83 -27.76 -17.69
C ALA A 34 18.17 -27.60 -19.07
N GLY A 35 16.94 -28.11 -19.24
CA GLY A 35 16.17 -27.94 -20.46
C GLY A 35 15.83 -26.48 -20.74
N TYR A 36 15.40 -25.74 -19.72
CA TYR A 36 15.08 -24.31 -19.85
C TYR A 36 16.33 -23.48 -20.16
N ARG A 37 17.47 -23.76 -19.52
CA ARG A 37 18.74 -23.07 -19.80
C ARG A 37 19.18 -23.24 -21.26
N LYS A 38 18.97 -24.44 -21.83
CA LYS A 38 19.28 -24.77 -23.24
C LYS A 38 18.36 -24.10 -24.28
N LEU A 39 17.28 -23.43 -23.87
CA LEU A 39 16.37 -22.80 -24.82
C LEU A 39 16.95 -21.58 -25.55
N GLY A 40 17.97 -20.91 -24.98
CA GLY A 40 18.51 -19.67 -25.55
C GLY A 40 17.41 -18.63 -25.77
N ASP A 41 17.34 -18.07 -26.97
CA ASP A 41 16.35 -17.05 -27.36
C ASP A 41 14.89 -17.54 -27.29
N ARG A 42 14.67 -18.87 -27.37
CA ARG A 42 13.32 -19.45 -27.26
C ARG A 42 12.72 -19.31 -25.86
N LYS A 43 13.48 -18.84 -24.86
CA LYS A 43 12.93 -18.42 -23.57
C LYS A 43 11.90 -17.30 -23.73
N ALA A 44 12.13 -16.37 -24.67
CA ALA A 44 11.24 -15.24 -24.93
C ALA A 44 9.90 -15.62 -25.58
N THR A 45 9.77 -16.87 -26.03
CA THR A 45 8.53 -17.41 -26.61
C THR A 45 7.93 -18.55 -25.79
N TRP A 46 8.51 -18.85 -24.63
CA TRP A 46 8.03 -19.96 -23.79
C TRP A 46 6.65 -19.68 -23.18
N LYS A 47 5.73 -20.63 -23.37
CA LYS A 47 4.36 -20.60 -22.85
C LYS A 47 4.13 -21.77 -21.90
N CYS A 48 3.36 -21.56 -20.83
CA CYS A 48 2.93 -22.64 -19.94
C CYS A 48 1.93 -23.57 -20.65
N ASN A 49 1.70 -24.76 -20.11
CA ASN A 49 0.84 -25.76 -20.75
C ASN A 49 -0.58 -25.24 -21.02
N THR A 50 -1.17 -24.53 -20.06
CA THR A 50 -2.51 -23.91 -20.20
C THR A 50 -2.59 -22.90 -21.35
N CYS A 51 -1.57 -22.06 -21.50
CA CYS A 51 -1.52 -21.09 -22.60
C CYS A 51 -1.14 -21.73 -23.94
N LYS A 52 -0.50 -22.90 -23.95
CA LYS A 52 -0.20 -23.67 -25.17
C LYS A 52 -1.45 -24.36 -25.71
N THR A 53 -2.29 -24.92 -24.84
CA THR A 53 -3.50 -25.67 -25.22
C THR A 53 -4.69 -24.78 -25.59
N GLY A 54 -4.53 -23.45 -25.64
CA GLY A 54 -5.59 -22.53 -26.03
C GLY A 54 -6.75 -22.41 -25.03
N THR A 55 -6.61 -22.98 -23.82
CA THR A 55 -7.62 -22.85 -22.75
C THR A 55 -7.41 -21.62 -21.89
N ALA A 56 -6.36 -20.85 -22.13
CA ALA A 56 -6.16 -19.54 -21.53
C ALA A 56 -6.88 -18.48 -22.37
N SER A 57 -7.97 -17.92 -21.83
CA SER A 57 -8.52 -16.66 -22.35
C SER A 57 -7.42 -15.59 -22.37
N PRO A 58 -7.29 -14.82 -23.46
CA PRO A 58 -6.32 -13.74 -23.52
C PRO A 58 -6.81 -12.59 -22.64
N ASN A 59 -6.29 -12.47 -21.41
CA ASN A 59 -6.36 -11.22 -20.67
C ASN A 59 -5.33 -10.25 -21.27
N LEU A 60 -5.74 -9.60 -22.36
CA LEU A 60 -5.05 -8.50 -23.02
C LEU A 60 -5.74 -7.20 -22.60
N SER A 61 -5.40 -6.69 -21.42
CA SER A 61 -5.46 -5.26 -21.12
C SER A 61 -4.66 -4.95 -19.86
N SER A 62 -3.71 -4.05 -20.05
CA SER A 62 -2.79 -3.47 -19.10
C SER A 62 -3.50 -2.88 -17.88
N GLU A 63 -3.04 -3.25 -16.70
CA GLU A 63 -2.60 -2.33 -15.64
C GLU A 63 -1.81 -3.14 -14.61
N LYS A 64 -0.81 -2.52 -13.99
CA LYS A 64 -0.07 -3.12 -12.87
C LYS A 64 -1.07 -3.54 -11.79
N THR A 65 -1.40 -4.82 -11.71
CA THR A 65 -2.10 -5.36 -10.55
C THR A 65 -1.51 -6.72 -10.22
N VAL A 66 -1.00 -6.81 -9.00
CA VAL A 66 -0.64 -8.04 -8.30
C VAL A 66 -1.69 -9.11 -8.60
N GLN A 67 -1.23 -10.29 -9.00
CA GLN A 67 -2.02 -11.46 -9.42
C GLN A 67 -3.30 -11.62 -8.57
N GLY A 68 -4.45 -11.42 -9.21
CA GLY A 68 -5.75 -11.74 -8.64
C GLY A 68 -5.91 -13.24 -8.48
N ARG A 69 -5.66 -13.72 -7.25
CA ARG A 69 -6.34 -14.89 -6.68
C ARG A 69 -7.85 -14.59 -6.76
N VAL A 70 -8.69 -15.52 -7.20
CA VAL A 70 -10.10 -15.47 -6.78
C VAL A 70 -10.02 -15.62 -5.26
N PRO A 71 -10.37 -14.60 -4.45
CA PRO A 71 -10.16 -14.69 -3.02
C PRO A 71 -11.00 -15.87 -2.51
N SER A 72 -10.39 -16.75 -1.72
CA SER A 72 -11.15 -17.77 -1.02
C SER A 72 -12.22 -17.06 -0.17
N TYR A 73 -13.36 -17.69 0.09
CA TYR A 73 -14.40 -17.11 0.98
C TYR A 73 -13.81 -16.63 2.33
N GLY A 74 -12.82 -17.37 2.86
CA GLY A 74 -12.09 -16.96 4.06
C GLY A 74 -11.21 -15.71 3.87
N ASP A 75 -10.65 -15.49 2.68
CA ASP A 75 -9.89 -14.27 2.37
C ASP A 75 -10.84 -13.06 2.28
N LEU A 76 -12.03 -13.22 1.71
CA LEU A 76 -13.06 -12.16 1.66
C LEU A 76 -13.55 -11.78 3.06
N GLU A 77 -13.78 -12.76 3.92
CA GLU A 77 -14.22 -12.49 5.30
C GLU A 77 -13.13 -11.76 6.11
N ASN A 78 -11.86 -12.14 5.94
CA ASN A 78 -10.74 -11.43 6.55
C ASN A 78 -10.64 -9.98 6.05
N ILE A 79 -10.80 -9.76 4.73
CA ILE A 79 -10.83 -8.41 4.15
C ILE A 79 -12.00 -7.61 4.73
N ARG A 80 -13.19 -8.21 4.87
CA ARG A 80 -14.36 -7.56 5.47
C ARG A 80 -14.12 -7.15 6.92
N LEU A 81 -13.47 -8.01 7.71
CA LEU A 81 -13.14 -7.73 9.10
C LEU A 81 -12.11 -6.60 9.22
N GLU A 82 -11.05 -6.63 8.41
CA GLU A 82 -10.04 -5.56 8.34
C GLU A 82 -10.67 -4.22 7.92
N LEU A 83 -11.55 -4.22 6.91
CA LEU A 83 -12.28 -3.02 6.50
C LEU A 83 -13.16 -2.48 7.63
N SER A 84 -13.91 -3.34 8.32
CA SER A 84 -14.75 -2.92 9.46
C SER A 84 -13.92 -2.31 10.59
N LYS A 85 -12.75 -2.91 10.89
CA LYS A 85 -11.81 -2.40 11.89
C LYS A 85 -11.27 -1.03 11.50
N ILE A 86 -10.83 -0.86 10.26
CA ILE A 86 -10.34 0.41 9.72
C ILE A 86 -11.44 1.47 9.77
N THR A 87 -12.67 1.14 9.37
CA THR A 87 -13.82 2.07 9.45
C THR A 87 -14.06 2.55 10.88
N LYS A 88 -13.99 1.65 11.88
CA LYS A 88 -14.13 2.00 13.30
C LYS A 88 -12.98 2.86 13.81
N GLN A 89 -11.76 2.66 13.33
CA GLN A 89 -10.61 3.49 13.72
C GLN A 89 -10.66 4.88 13.09
N ILE A 90 -11.19 5.00 11.88
CA ILE A 90 -11.28 6.27 11.15
C ILE A 90 -12.46 7.12 11.64
N SER A 91 -13.51 6.53 12.21
CA SER A 91 -14.71 7.26 12.64
C SER A 91 -14.46 8.31 13.72
N SER A 92 -13.39 8.18 14.52
CA SER A 92 -13.00 9.18 15.53
C SER A 92 -12.13 10.31 14.98
N LEU A 93 -11.60 10.20 13.75
CA LEU A 93 -10.73 11.24 13.17
C LEU A 93 -11.42 12.60 12.99
N PRO A 94 -12.70 12.69 12.56
CA PRO A 94 -13.38 13.98 12.47
C PRO A 94 -13.45 14.72 13.81
N GLN A 95 -13.70 13.97 14.90
CA GLN A 95 -13.72 14.55 16.25
C GLN A 95 -12.34 15.03 16.68
N LEU A 96 -11.29 14.25 16.41
CA LEU A 96 -9.91 14.66 16.67
C LEU A 96 -9.53 15.92 15.89
N ILE A 97 -9.91 16.02 14.62
CA ILE A 97 -9.69 17.22 13.80
C ILE A 97 -10.39 18.44 14.41
N ALA A 98 -11.63 18.28 14.89
CA ALA A 98 -12.35 19.35 15.57
C ALA A 98 -11.62 19.80 16.85
N SER A 99 -11.18 18.86 17.69
CA SER A 99 -10.41 19.18 18.90
C SER A 99 -9.10 19.89 18.61
N VAL A 100 -8.35 19.46 17.58
CA VAL A 100 -7.10 20.12 17.17
C VAL A 100 -7.35 21.55 16.69
N LYS A 101 -8.44 21.79 15.94
CA LYS A 101 -8.82 23.14 15.51
C LYS A 101 -9.17 24.04 16.69
N THR A 102 -9.90 23.52 17.68
CA THR A 102 -10.18 24.27 18.92
C THR A 102 -8.88 24.63 19.65
N ILE A 103 -7.99 23.66 19.85
CA ILE A 103 -6.68 23.91 20.49
C ILE A 103 -5.87 24.96 19.72
N GLN A 104 -5.90 24.94 18.38
CA GLN A 104 -5.22 25.94 17.57
C GLN A 104 -5.81 27.35 17.73
N ALA A 105 -7.14 27.46 17.87
CA ALA A 105 -7.80 28.71 18.19
C ALA A 105 -7.38 29.21 19.58
N ASP A 106 -7.46 28.36 20.60
CA ASP A 106 -7.07 28.71 21.97
C ASP A 106 -5.60 29.17 22.06
N ILE A 107 -4.70 28.50 21.31
CA ILE A 107 -3.27 28.90 21.23
C ILE A 107 -3.10 30.26 20.56
N SER A 108 -3.95 30.60 19.59
CA SER A 108 -3.89 31.89 18.91
C SER A 108 -4.34 33.00 19.86
N ASP A 109 -5.47 32.80 20.54
CA ASP A 109 -5.99 33.73 21.56
C ASP A 109 -4.97 33.94 22.70
N LEU A 110 -4.30 32.88 23.15
CA LEU A 110 -3.24 32.96 24.17
C LEU A 110 -2.03 33.78 23.72
N LYS A 111 -1.69 33.74 22.42
CA LYS A 111 -0.60 34.57 21.87
C LYS A 111 -1.00 36.04 21.82
N ASP A 112 -2.23 36.33 21.45
CA ASP A 112 -2.75 37.69 21.38
C ASP A 112 -2.80 38.31 22.78
N MET A 113 -3.36 37.60 23.77
CA MET A 113 -3.34 38.05 25.17
C MET A 113 -1.93 38.27 25.70
N LYS A 114 -0.97 37.41 25.34
CA LYS A 114 0.44 37.59 25.71
C LYS A 114 1.03 38.87 25.11
N SER A 115 0.67 39.22 23.88
CA SER A 115 1.10 40.45 23.22
C SER A 115 0.54 41.67 23.95
N GLU A 116 -0.77 41.70 24.18
CA GLU A 116 -1.44 42.78 24.89
C GLU A 116 -0.87 42.98 26.30
N MET A 117 -0.59 41.89 27.02
CA MET A 117 0.03 41.95 28.35
C MET A 117 1.44 42.54 28.30
N LEU A 118 2.19 42.30 27.22
CA LEU A 118 3.52 42.87 27.00
C LEU A 118 3.42 44.39 26.80
N ASP A 119 2.42 44.84 26.04
CA ASP A 119 2.15 46.25 25.80
C ASP A 119 1.71 46.99 27.07
N VAL A 120 0.84 46.36 27.87
CA VAL A 120 0.45 46.88 29.19
C VAL A 120 1.67 47.01 30.11
N LYS A 121 2.53 45.98 30.15
CA LYS A 121 3.76 46.00 30.96
C LYS A 121 4.69 47.13 30.53
N ASN A 122 4.89 47.33 29.24
CA ASN A 122 5.72 48.40 28.70
C ASN A 122 5.15 49.79 29.05
N SER A 123 3.84 49.96 28.93
CA SER A 123 3.14 51.19 29.29
C SER A 123 3.27 51.51 30.78
N LEU A 124 3.10 50.50 31.64
CA LEU A 124 3.27 50.66 33.09
C LEU A 124 4.71 51.07 33.46
N ASN A 125 5.71 50.44 32.85
CA ASN A 125 7.11 50.81 33.06
C ASN A 125 7.37 52.26 32.64
N HIS A 126 6.82 52.70 31.51
CA HIS A 126 6.97 54.07 31.04
C HIS A 126 6.38 55.09 32.03
N VAL A 127 5.17 54.83 32.56
CA VAL A 127 4.55 55.69 33.58
C VAL A 127 5.43 55.73 34.85
N HIS A 128 5.90 54.56 35.32
CA HIS A 128 6.76 54.49 36.50
C HIS A 128 8.06 55.30 36.32
N THR A 129 8.71 55.22 35.15
CA THR A 129 9.93 56.01 34.86
C THR A 129 9.68 57.50 34.69
N SER A 130 8.47 57.92 34.31
CA SER A 130 8.14 59.34 34.11
C SER A 130 7.69 60.06 35.39
N THR A 131 7.49 59.33 36.50
CA THR A 131 6.98 59.87 37.78
C THR A 131 8.06 60.06 38.85
N TYR A 132 9.32 59.71 38.53
CA TYR A 132 10.53 59.91 39.36
C TYR A 132 11.56 60.72 38.58
#